data_AF-A0A849VNK6-F1
#
_entry.id   AF-A0A849VNK6-F1
#
_cell.length_a   1.000
_cell.length_b   1.000
_cell.length_c   1.000
_cell.angle_alpha   90.00
_cell.angle_beta   90.00
_cell.angle_gamma   90.00
#
_symmetry.space_group_name_H-M   'P 1'
#
loop_
_entity.id
_entity.type
_entity.pdbx_description
1 polymer ?
#
loop_
_entity_poly.entity_id
_entity_poly.type
_entity_poly.pdbx_seq_one_letter_code
_entity_poly.pdbx_strand_id
1 'polypeptide(L)'
;MSIILGLVLSRQEKIKSSKQRPSAKDLARKFCLLARKEPTLGPLAVITAEGDDGKARSSCSILPTDEDVHFYQDGARVNFSAATVATGPGYHDYLVALLDELVEQEKLVVTQDEEFSDDTQYWMDRNYDVLQTHMSVYFNSVSKVVVERSSASKHGPLSLSLSAREALDVFKDRIMTVRGPRDVDFFGFKGEADNFFPWWDFGLPARAAFGLAEAMLWRSFPWRGPIDQYEALFIQVLSELIKIAREEPRLETDKKLNVAAFETASRSKTWPRPPGMGYLRYPRPQPFDDNWWIRLPGHFILGWNDRFKQNVFKSIGCIVVPAATTIEHDDRRPPEGFTGKLDVSVVKDKLSFYGIWNYKKQEDGKTDQWLEGCAVARDGVTYLFILMDDPGLKQWAVDTLLSIEHR
;
A
#
# COMPACT_ATOMS: atom_id res chain seq x y z
N MET A 1 17.92 1.59 -5.30
CA MET A 1 17.97 2.49 -6.47
C MET A 1 16.58 2.44 -7.06
N SER A 2 15.95 3.59 -7.28
CA SER A 2 14.62 3.72 -7.87
C SER A 2 14.78 4.55 -9.14
N ILE A 3 13.90 4.38 -10.12
CA ILE A 3 13.80 5.33 -11.24
C ILE A 3 12.83 6.43 -10.81
N ILE A 4 13.32 7.67 -10.80
CA ILE A 4 12.60 8.85 -10.36
C ILE A 4 12.30 9.76 -11.54
N LEU A 5 11.06 10.24 -11.60
CA LEU A 5 10.64 11.40 -12.39
C LEU A 5 10.66 12.63 -11.46
N GLY A 6 11.75 13.39 -11.50
CA GLY A 6 11.94 14.61 -10.72
C GLY A 6 11.89 15.86 -11.59
N LEU A 7 11.13 16.89 -11.17
CA LEU A 7 11.04 18.17 -11.88
C LEU A 7 10.91 19.35 -10.91
N VAL A 8 11.35 20.53 -11.32
CA VAL A 8 11.20 21.78 -10.57
C VAL A 8 10.20 22.68 -11.29
N LEU A 9 9.13 23.05 -10.60
CA LEU A 9 8.01 23.84 -11.13
C LEU A 9 8.03 25.26 -10.57
N SER A 10 7.95 26.26 -11.45
CA SER A 10 7.89 27.68 -11.07
C SER A 10 6.94 28.45 -11.98
N ARG A 11 6.62 29.72 -11.66
CA ARG A 11 5.82 30.58 -12.56
C ARG A 11 6.71 31.48 -13.43
N GLN A 12 6.22 31.83 -14.61
CA GLN A 12 6.87 32.83 -15.47
C GLN A 12 6.95 34.21 -14.77
N GLU A 13 8.16 34.77 -14.66
CA GLU A 13 8.46 36.03 -13.95
C GLU A 13 7.69 37.27 -14.46
N LYS A 14 7.11 37.22 -15.67
CA LYS A 14 6.46 38.38 -16.32
C LYS A 14 5.05 38.68 -15.82
N ILE A 15 4.45 37.86 -14.95
CA ILE A 15 3.12 38.11 -14.39
C ILE A 15 3.26 38.99 -13.14
N LYS A 16 3.24 40.32 -13.31
CA LYS A 16 3.28 41.34 -12.24
C LYS A 16 2.06 41.34 -11.30
N SER A 17 1.10 40.43 -11.47
CA SER A 17 -0.08 40.35 -10.61
C SER A 17 0.25 39.55 -9.35
N SER A 18 -0.07 40.07 -8.18
CA SER A 18 0.06 39.45 -6.85
C SER A 18 -0.71 38.13 -6.65
N LYS A 19 -1.20 37.49 -7.73
CA LYS A 19 -1.86 36.18 -7.68
C LYS A 19 -0.84 35.10 -7.36
N GLN A 20 -0.80 34.76 -6.07
CA GLN A 20 -0.27 33.57 -5.38
C GLN A 20 0.78 32.74 -6.13
N ARG A 21 1.97 32.65 -5.53
CA ARG A 21 3.03 31.68 -5.87
C ARG A 21 2.44 30.27 -5.95
N PRO A 22 2.95 29.38 -6.83
CA PRO A 22 2.50 28.00 -6.85
C PRO A 22 2.76 27.37 -5.48
N SER A 23 1.72 26.84 -4.86
CA SER A 23 1.83 26.09 -3.61
C SER A 23 1.86 24.60 -3.91
N ALA A 24 2.69 23.85 -3.18
CA ALA A 24 2.75 22.39 -3.31
C ALA A 24 1.38 21.74 -3.07
N LYS A 25 0.60 22.29 -2.12
CA LYS A 25 -0.78 21.87 -1.83
C LYS A 25 -1.71 22.04 -3.02
N ASP A 26 -1.72 23.22 -3.63
CA ASP A 26 -2.61 23.53 -4.75
C ASP A 26 -2.22 22.73 -5.99
N LEU A 27 -0.93 22.60 -6.28
CA LEU A 27 -0.46 21.80 -7.41
C LEU A 27 -0.79 20.32 -7.23
N ALA A 28 -0.59 19.74 -6.04
CA ALA A 28 -0.97 18.35 -5.76
C ALA A 28 -2.49 18.13 -5.95
N ARG A 29 -3.33 19.06 -5.46
CA ARG A 29 -4.79 19.03 -5.66
C ARG A 29 -5.16 19.08 -7.13
N LYS A 30 -4.60 20.01 -7.89
CA LYS A 30 -4.87 20.15 -9.32
C LYS A 30 -4.40 18.93 -10.09
N PHE A 31 -3.19 18.44 -9.84
CA PHE A 31 -2.66 17.22 -10.44
C PHE A 31 -3.57 16.01 -10.17
N CYS A 32 -4.02 15.83 -8.93
CA CYS A 32 -4.99 14.78 -8.58
C CYS A 32 -6.33 14.95 -9.32
N LEU A 33 -6.81 16.19 -9.51
CA LEU A 33 -8.02 16.45 -10.29
C LEU A 33 -7.83 16.17 -11.78
N LEU A 34 -6.64 16.41 -12.34
CA LEU A 34 -6.31 16.03 -13.71
C LEU A 34 -6.35 14.52 -13.89
N ALA A 35 -5.69 13.78 -12.99
CA ALA A 35 -5.72 12.31 -12.99
C ALA A 35 -7.16 11.78 -12.95
N ARG A 36 -8.05 12.39 -12.15
CA ARG A 36 -9.48 12.03 -12.04
C ARG A 36 -10.28 12.21 -13.33
N LYS A 37 -9.79 12.96 -14.32
CA LYS A 37 -10.46 13.11 -15.61
C LYS A 37 -10.33 11.85 -16.47
N GLU A 38 -9.29 11.05 -16.26
CA GLU A 38 -9.12 9.79 -17.00
C GLU A 38 -10.14 8.76 -16.48
N PRO A 39 -10.98 8.19 -17.35
CA PRO A 39 -12.14 7.40 -16.92
C PRO A 39 -11.78 6.06 -16.26
N THR A 40 -10.63 5.48 -16.57
CA THR A 40 -10.29 4.11 -16.16
C THR A 40 -9.64 4.07 -14.78
N LEU A 41 -8.53 4.79 -14.61
CA LEU A 41 -7.66 4.85 -13.43
C LEU A 41 -7.97 6.06 -12.56
N GLY A 42 -8.50 7.14 -13.14
CA GLY A 42 -8.79 8.39 -12.44
C GLY A 42 -9.62 8.27 -11.16
N PRO A 43 -10.61 7.34 -11.04
CA PRO A 43 -11.33 7.13 -9.79
C PRO A 43 -10.44 6.71 -8.59
N LEU A 44 -9.24 6.19 -8.83
CA LEU A 44 -8.27 5.82 -7.79
C LEU A 44 -7.47 7.02 -7.27
N ALA A 45 -7.43 8.13 -8.02
CA ALA A 45 -6.59 9.25 -7.67
C ALA A 45 -7.12 9.96 -6.40
N VAL A 46 -6.30 9.98 -5.36
CA VAL A 46 -6.63 10.56 -4.05
C VAL A 46 -5.49 11.38 -3.48
N ILE A 47 -5.82 12.42 -2.74
CA ILE A 47 -4.85 13.15 -1.93
C ILE A 47 -4.57 12.34 -0.67
N THR A 48 -3.30 12.05 -0.41
CA THR A 48 -2.86 11.23 0.73
C THR A 48 -2.27 12.06 1.85
N ALA A 49 -1.67 13.20 1.53
CA ALA A 49 -1.25 14.19 2.51
C ALA A 49 -1.41 15.60 1.94
N GLU A 50 -2.02 16.47 2.74
CA GLU A 50 -2.07 17.91 2.46
C GLU A 50 -1.10 18.64 3.37
N GLY A 51 -0.12 19.29 2.78
CA GLY A 51 0.57 20.37 3.47
C GLY A 51 -0.39 21.50 3.79
N ASP A 52 -0.13 22.24 4.86
CA ASP A 52 -0.68 23.57 5.05
C ASP A 52 0.10 24.57 4.18
N ASP A 53 -0.42 25.79 4.03
CA ASP A 53 0.28 26.86 3.31
C ASP A 53 1.62 27.15 4.02
N GLY A 54 2.72 26.59 3.50
CA GLY A 54 4.05 26.66 4.10
C GLY A 54 4.59 25.36 4.70
N LYS A 55 3.83 24.26 4.75
CA LYS A 55 4.40 22.91 4.96
C LYS A 55 5.08 22.44 3.68
N ALA A 56 6.22 21.77 3.84
CA ALA A 56 7.12 21.44 2.74
C ALA A 56 6.64 20.33 1.80
N ARG A 57 5.53 19.61 2.06
CA ARG A 57 5.15 18.45 1.24
C ARG A 57 3.63 18.24 1.18
N SER A 58 3.12 17.99 -0.03
CA SER A 58 1.80 17.39 -0.29
C SER A 58 1.98 16.16 -1.19
N SER A 59 1.04 15.21 -1.12
CA SER A 59 1.14 13.98 -1.91
C SER A 59 -0.21 13.47 -2.39
N CYS A 60 -0.17 12.76 -3.51
CA CYS A 60 -1.32 12.08 -4.09
C CYS A 60 -0.97 10.66 -4.50
N SER A 61 -1.89 9.74 -4.23
CA SER A 61 -1.85 8.39 -4.79
C SER A 61 -2.57 8.42 -6.12
N ILE A 62 -1.91 7.98 -7.19
CA ILE A 62 -2.48 7.89 -8.54
C ILE A 62 -2.80 6.45 -8.88
N LEU A 63 -1.85 5.55 -8.60
CA LEU A 63 -2.03 4.11 -8.70
C LEU A 63 -1.66 3.46 -7.37
N PRO A 64 -2.53 2.60 -6.80
CA PRO A 64 -2.26 1.91 -5.54
C PRO A 64 -1.17 0.82 -5.66
N THR A 65 -0.61 0.61 -6.85
CA THR A 65 0.49 -0.31 -7.10
C THR A 65 1.86 0.33 -6.94
N ASP A 66 1.94 1.67 -6.93
CA ASP A 66 3.18 2.44 -6.83
C ASP A 66 3.21 3.35 -5.60
N GLU A 67 4.34 4.00 -5.39
CA GLU A 67 4.47 5.04 -4.37
C GLU A 67 3.68 6.29 -4.74
N ASP A 68 3.34 7.09 -3.73
CA ASP A 68 2.65 8.36 -3.93
C ASP A 68 3.52 9.34 -4.74
N VAL A 69 2.87 10.17 -5.53
CA VAL A 69 3.49 11.33 -6.17
C VAL A 69 3.63 12.44 -5.13
N HIS A 70 4.76 13.12 -5.12
CA HIS A 70 5.11 14.12 -4.11
C HIS A 70 5.36 15.49 -4.73
N PHE A 71 4.81 16.51 -4.07
CA PHE A 71 5.04 17.91 -4.34
C PHE A 71 5.68 18.55 -3.11
N TYR A 72 6.89 19.11 -3.26
CA TYR A 72 7.63 19.74 -2.18
C TYR A 72 7.70 21.25 -2.36
N GLN A 73 7.40 22.02 -1.32
CA GLN A 73 7.53 23.47 -1.37
C GLN A 73 9.00 23.87 -1.13
N ASP A 74 9.62 24.55 -2.09
CA ASP A 74 10.94 25.16 -1.96
C ASP A 74 10.89 26.65 -2.34
N GLY A 75 10.70 27.52 -1.33
CA GLY A 75 10.59 28.96 -1.55
C GLY A 75 9.46 29.31 -2.53
N ALA A 76 9.83 29.82 -3.71
CA ALA A 76 8.90 30.18 -4.78
C ALA A 76 8.68 29.06 -5.83
N ARG A 77 9.35 27.92 -5.66
CA ARG A 77 9.33 26.76 -6.53
C ARG A 77 8.61 25.60 -5.84
N VAL A 78 8.16 24.65 -6.63
CA VAL A 78 7.61 23.38 -6.16
C VAL A 78 8.35 22.25 -6.85
N ASN A 79 8.94 21.35 -6.08
CA ASN A 79 9.63 20.18 -6.64
C ASN A 79 8.64 19.02 -6.73
N PHE A 80 8.55 18.42 -7.91
CA PHE A 80 7.77 17.22 -8.18
C PHE A 80 8.70 16.01 -8.11
N SER A 81 8.24 14.92 -7.51
CA SER A 81 8.96 13.64 -7.52
C SER A 81 7.97 12.48 -7.54
N ALA A 82 8.22 11.51 -8.42
CA ALA A 82 7.50 10.25 -8.45
C ALA A 82 8.47 9.09 -8.72
N ALA A 83 8.40 8.02 -7.92
CA ALA A 83 9.02 6.75 -8.27
C ALA A 83 8.08 6.02 -9.24
N THR A 84 8.61 5.53 -10.36
CA THR A 84 7.80 4.85 -11.39
C THR A 84 8.24 3.41 -11.64
N VAL A 85 9.17 2.92 -10.82
CA VAL A 85 9.86 1.66 -11.02
C VAL A 85 9.06 0.44 -10.57
N ALA A 86 8.01 0.62 -9.77
CA ALA A 86 7.13 -0.48 -9.42
C ALA A 86 6.19 -0.81 -10.59
N THR A 87 5.69 0.22 -11.28
CA THR A 87 4.69 0.07 -12.34
C THR A 87 5.28 -0.01 -13.75
N GLY A 88 6.37 0.71 -14.03
CA GLY A 88 7.11 0.64 -15.29
C GLY A 88 6.96 1.86 -16.21
N PRO A 89 7.46 1.76 -17.45
CA PRO A 89 7.59 2.89 -18.38
C PRO A 89 6.26 3.50 -18.80
N GLY A 90 5.18 2.72 -18.94
CA GLY A 90 3.88 3.27 -19.34
C GLY A 90 3.25 4.15 -18.26
N TYR A 91 3.48 3.84 -16.98
CA TYR A 91 3.07 4.73 -15.89
C TYR A 91 3.90 6.01 -15.85
N HIS A 92 5.21 5.92 -16.13
CA HIS A 92 6.07 7.08 -16.24
C HIS A 92 5.57 8.05 -17.32
N ASP A 93 5.27 7.53 -18.52
CA ASP A 93 4.68 8.33 -19.60
C ASP A 93 3.32 8.94 -19.22
N TYR A 94 2.45 8.16 -18.57
CA TYR A 94 1.17 8.66 -18.07
C TYR A 94 1.32 9.84 -17.09
N LEU A 95 2.27 9.77 -16.14
CA LEU A 95 2.54 10.87 -15.22
C LEU A 95 3.08 12.11 -15.94
N VAL A 96 3.94 11.91 -16.95
CA VAL A 96 4.45 12.98 -17.80
C VAL A 96 3.32 13.69 -18.55
N ALA A 97 2.37 12.95 -19.11
CA ALA A 97 1.21 13.54 -19.79
C ALA A 97 0.32 14.38 -18.83
N LEU A 98 0.12 13.91 -17.59
CA LEU A 98 -0.59 14.68 -16.56
C LEU A 98 0.17 15.96 -16.16
N LEU A 99 1.50 15.88 -16.11
CA LEU A 99 2.36 17.02 -15.84
C LEU A 99 2.32 18.06 -16.97
N ASP A 100 2.33 17.62 -18.23
CA ASP A 100 2.19 18.53 -19.38
C ASP A 100 0.87 19.32 -19.29
N GLU A 101 -0.24 18.65 -18.97
CA GLU A 101 -1.53 19.33 -18.78
C GLU A 101 -1.51 20.31 -17.59
N LEU A 102 -0.88 19.92 -16.46
CA LEU A 102 -0.74 20.81 -15.30
C LEU A 102 0.09 22.05 -15.64
N VAL A 103 1.23 21.85 -16.31
CA VAL A 103 2.16 22.92 -16.70
C VAL A 103 1.48 23.91 -17.63
N GLU A 104 0.71 23.42 -18.59
CA GLU A 104 -0.06 24.27 -19.50
C GLU A 104 -1.14 25.08 -18.76
N GLN A 105 -1.97 24.41 -17.93
CA GLN A 105 -3.08 25.06 -17.21
C GLN A 105 -2.59 26.12 -16.21
N GLU A 106 -1.48 25.83 -15.53
CA GLU A 106 -0.94 26.70 -14.49
C GLU A 106 0.14 27.67 -14.99
N LYS A 107 0.46 27.60 -16.29
CA LYS A 107 1.50 28.41 -16.96
C LYS A 107 2.84 28.32 -16.23
N LEU A 108 3.23 27.09 -15.91
CA LEU A 108 4.45 26.81 -15.18
C LEU A 108 5.67 26.80 -16.13
N VAL A 109 6.82 27.11 -15.56
CA VAL A 109 8.14 26.86 -16.15
C VAL A 109 8.69 25.65 -15.43
N VAL A 110 9.13 24.66 -16.21
CA VAL A 110 9.70 23.42 -15.72
C VAL A 110 11.20 23.45 -15.95
N THR A 111 11.96 23.12 -14.90
CA THR A 111 13.41 22.93 -14.94
C THR A 111 13.77 21.62 -14.26
N GLN A 112 15.02 21.18 -14.40
CA GLN A 112 15.60 20.06 -13.66
C GLN A 112 16.87 20.54 -12.95
N ASP A 113 17.23 19.92 -11.83
CA ASP A 113 18.49 20.13 -11.12
C ASP A 113 19.10 18.80 -10.64
N GLU A 114 20.16 18.87 -9.83
CA GLU A 114 20.88 17.67 -9.35
C GLU A 114 20.02 16.76 -8.46
N GLU A 115 19.04 17.31 -7.72
CA GLU A 115 18.18 16.56 -6.81
C GLU A 115 16.86 16.15 -7.46
N PHE A 116 16.36 16.95 -8.41
CA PHE A 116 15.08 16.77 -9.08
C PHE A 116 15.28 16.76 -10.59
N SER A 117 15.61 15.56 -11.10
CA SER A 117 15.71 15.28 -12.52
C SER A 117 15.00 13.97 -12.87
N ASP A 118 14.68 13.80 -14.15
CA ASP A 118 14.20 12.54 -14.69
C ASP A 118 15.39 11.63 -15.04
N ASP A 119 15.55 10.56 -14.27
CA ASP A 119 16.63 9.56 -14.43
C ASP A 119 16.66 8.93 -15.83
N THR A 120 15.55 8.99 -16.56
CA THR A 120 15.39 8.38 -17.89
C THR A 120 15.51 9.38 -19.04
N GLN A 121 15.54 10.68 -18.72
CA GLN A 121 15.51 11.80 -19.69
C GLN A 121 14.26 11.87 -20.58
N TYR A 122 13.26 11.02 -20.34
CA TYR A 122 12.00 10.97 -21.07
C TYR A 122 11.22 12.29 -21.02
N TRP A 123 11.40 13.07 -19.94
CA TRP A 123 10.83 14.41 -19.82
C TRP A 123 11.26 15.32 -20.98
N MET A 124 12.51 15.19 -21.44
CA MET A 124 13.10 16.08 -22.45
C MET A 124 12.99 15.53 -23.86
N ASP A 125 13.25 14.24 -24.05
CA ASP A 125 13.37 13.64 -25.38
C ASP A 125 12.06 13.04 -25.91
N ARG A 126 11.10 12.75 -25.02
CA ARG A 126 9.85 12.03 -25.33
C ARG A 126 10.08 10.73 -26.10
N ASN A 127 11.23 10.07 -25.89
CA ASN A 127 11.61 8.85 -26.58
C ASN A 127 11.28 7.62 -25.74
N TYR A 128 10.17 6.96 -26.08
CA TYR A 128 9.64 5.84 -25.30
C TYR A 128 10.56 4.60 -25.32
N ASP A 129 11.27 4.38 -26.43
CA ASP A 129 12.22 3.26 -26.56
C ASP A 129 13.43 3.45 -25.62
N VAL A 130 13.88 4.70 -25.45
CA VAL A 130 14.94 5.06 -24.49
C VAL A 130 14.45 4.84 -23.06
N LEU A 131 13.24 5.28 -22.73
CA LEU A 131 12.61 5.02 -21.43
C LEU A 131 12.53 3.52 -21.11
N GLN A 132 12.07 2.69 -22.07
CA GLN A 132 12.06 1.23 -21.93
C GLN A 132 13.46 0.64 -21.74
N THR A 133 14.47 1.21 -22.42
CA THR A 133 15.87 0.80 -22.25
C THR A 133 16.37 1.08 -20.84
N HIS A 134 16.08 2.26 -20.28
CA HIS A 134 16.43 2.59 -18.89
C HIS A 134 15.75 1.63 -17.88
N MET A 135 14.46 1.33 -18.08
CA MET A 135 13.73 0.36 -17.25
C MET A 135 14.30 -1.06 -17.35
N SER A 136 14.75 -1.48 -18.54
CA SER A 136 15.44 -2.76 -18.74
C SER A 136 16.79 -2.82 -18.01
N VAL A 137 17.58 -1.74 -18.05
CA VAL A 137 18.86 -1.63 -17.33
C VAL A 137 18.63 -1.72 -15.82
N TYR A 138 17.59 -1.07 -15.31
CA TYR A 138 17.17 -1.23 -13.92
C TYR A 138 16.83 -2.69 -13.59
N PHE A 139 15.97 -3.33 -14.40
CA PHE A 139 15.57 -4.72 -14.18
C PHE A 139 16.78 -5.67 -14.14
N ASN A 140 17.73 -5.49 -15.06
CA ASN A 140 18.96 -6.29 -15.09
C ASN A 140 19.81 -6.07 -13.83
N SER A 141 19.89 -4.82 -13.35
CA SER A 141 20.64 -4.47 -12.14
C SER A 141 20.05 -5.12 -10.89
N VAL A 142 18.72 -5.06 -10.71
CA VAL A 142 18.06 -5.73 -9.59
C VAL A 142 18.06 -7.25 -9.73
N SER A 143 17.97 -7.77 -10.94
CA SER A 143 18.05 -9.22 -11.22
C SER A 143 19.39 -9.78 -10.76
N LYS A 144 20.50 -9.08 -11.04
CA LYS A 144 21.83 -9.47 -10.57
C LYS A 144 21.88 -9.56 -9.04
N VAL A 145 21.36 -8.55 -8.34
CA VAL A 145 21.31 -8.53 -6.87
C VAL A 145 20.44 -9.66 -6.32
N VAL A 146 19.32 -9.96 -6.95
CA VAL A 146 18.43 -11.06 -6.55
C VAL A 146 19.13 -12.40 -6.70
N VAL A 147 19.75 -12.67 -7.85
CA VAL A 147 20.49 -13.92 -8.11
C VAL A 147 21.64 -14.07 -7.11
N GLU A 148 22.43 -13.02 -6.89
CA GLU A 148 23.52 -13.04 -5.91
C GLU A 148 23.01 -13.32 -4.50
N ARG A 149 21.97 -12.60 -4.04
CA ARG A 149 21.41 -12.81 -2.70
C ARG A 149 20.78 -14.17 -2.54
N SER A 150 20.02 -14.64 -3.51
CA SER A 150 19.34 -15.94 -3.47
C SER A 150 20.32 -17.13 -3.33
N SER A 151 21.53 -16.98 -3.84
CA SER A 151 22.59 -17.98 -3.71
C SER A 151 23.28 -17.99 -2.33
N ALA A 152 23.10 -16.95 -1.52
CA ALA A 152 23.73 -16.83 -0.20
C ALA A 152 22.90 -17.55 0.89
N SER A 153 23.53 -18.39 1.71
CA SER A 153 22.84 -19.35 2.59
C SER A 153 22.02 -18.77 3.76
N LYS A 154 21.74 -17.46 3.84
CA LYS A 154 21.12 -16.79 5.00
C LYS A 154 20.36 -15.49 4.66
N HIS A 155 19.71 -15.36 3.51
CA HIS A 155 18.85 -14.19 3.27
C HIS A 155 17.42 -14.44 3.78
N GLY A 156 16.76 -13.40 4.31
CA GLY A 156 15.32 -13.42 4.57
C GLY A 156 14.51 -13.38 3.27
N PRO A 157 13.16 -13.33 3.34
CA PRO A 157 12.32 -13.17 2.15
C PRO A 157 12.76 -11.94 1.35
N LEU A 158 12.97 -12.12 0.05
CA LEU A 158 13.35 -11.03 -0.85
C LEU A 158 12.09 -10.40 -1.45
N SER A 159 12.06 -9.08 -1.47
CA SER A 159 11.00 -8.31 -2.12
C SER A 159 11.58 -7.27 -3.07
N LEU A 160 10.92 -7.06 -4.20
CA LEU A 160 11.21 -6.01 -5.17
C LEU A 160 10.02 -5.08 -5.30
N SER A 161 10.27 -3.78 -5.17
CA SER A 161 9.26 -2.71 -5.25
C SER A 161 8.11 -2.87 -4.23
N LEU A 162 8.40 -3.58 -3.13
CA LEU A 162 7.58 -3.69 -1.93
C LEU A 162 8.45 -3.27 -0.73
N SER A 163 7.84 -2.65 0.27
CA SER A 163 8.49 -2.34 1.53
C SER A 163 9.03 -3.63 2.17
N ALA A 164 10.20 -3.56 2.81
CA ALA A 164 10.76 -4.71 3.54
C ALA A 164 9.80 -5.24 4.63
N ARG A 165 8.89 -4.39 5.14
CA ARG A 165 7.85 -4.76 6.11
C ARG A 165 6.68 -5.52 5.49
N GLU A 166 6.55 -5.48 4.17
CA GLU A 166 5.55 -6.22 3.40
C GLU A 166 6.04 -7.62 2.99
N ALA A 167 7.30 -7.95 3.25
CA ALA A 167 7.84 -9.27 2.98
C ALA A 167 7.19 -10.30 3.92
N LEU A 168 6.59 -11.35 3.34
CA LEU A 168 5.85 -12.37 4.07
C LEU A 168 6.66 -13.66 4.13
N ASP A 169 6.81 -14.23 5.33
CA ASP A 169 7.60 -15.45 5.57
C ASP A 169 7.08 -16.67 4.78
N VAL A 170 5.79 -16.69 4.44
CA VAL A 170 5.18 -17.74 3.61
C VAL A 170 5.80 -17.81 2.20
N PHE A 171 6.43 -16.72 1.74
CA PHE A 171 7.11 -16.62 0.45
C PHE A 171 8.64 -16.58 0.59
N LYS A 172 9.21 -17.07 1.71
CA LYS A 172 10.67 -17.04 1.97
C LYS A 172 11.55 -17.63 0.86
N ASP A 173 11.04 -18.61 0.13
CA ASP A 173 11.75 -19.30 -0.97
C ASP A 173 11.44 -18.66 -2.35
N ARG A 174 10.77 -17.51 -2.36
CA ARG A 174 10.30 -16.79 -3.54
C ARG A 174 10.66 -15.32 -3.43
N ILE A 175 10.68 -14.65 -4.57
CA ILE A 175 10.93 -13.21 -4.66
C ILE A 175 9.57 -12.53 -4.82
N MET A 176 9.15 -11.79 -3.81
CA MET A 176 7.89 -11.06 -3.87
C MET A 176 8.02 -9.85 -4.79
N THR A 177 7.16 -9.76 -5.80
CA THR A 177 7.07 -8.61 -6.71
C THR A 177 5.68 -8.00 -6.65
N VAL A 178 5.48 -6.83 -7.25
CA VAL A 178 4.13 -6.22 -7.35
C VAL A 178 3.13 -7.10 -8.10
N ARG A 179 3.60 -7.92 -9.06
CA ARG A 179 2.79 -8.88 -9.83
C ARG A 179 2.78 -10.29 -9.22
N GLY A 180 3.14 -10.43 -7.95
CA GLY A 180 3.15 -11.70 -7.23
C GLY A 180 4.54 -12.34 -7.06
N PRO A 181 4.61 -13.47 -6.33
CA PRO A 181 5.86 -14.17 -6.06
C PRO A 181 6.47 -14.84 -7.30
N ARG A 182 7.75 -14.60 -7.56
CA ARG A 182 8.53 -15.19 -8.65
C ARG A 182 9.62 -16.11 -8.12
N ASP A 183 9.99 -17.10 -8.93
CA ASP A 183 11.17 -17.93 -8.68
C ASP A 183 12.44 -17.18 -9.11
N VAL A 184 13.59 -17.57 -8.56
CA VAL A 184 14.88 -16.95 -8.90
C VAL A 184 15.18 -17.02 -10.40
N ASP A 185 14.78 -18.10 -11.08
CA ASP A 185 15.03 -18.33 -12.51
C ASP A 185 14.35 -17.29 -13.43
N PHE A 186 13.36 -16.56 -12.90
CA PHE A 186 12.77 -15.41 -13.61
C PHE A 186 13.79 -14.26 -13.78
N PHE A 187 14.76 -14.16 -12.87
CA PHE A 187 15.75 -13.11 -12.82
C PHE A 187 17.07 -13.57 -13.46
N GLY A 188 17.66 -12.73 -14.32
CA GLY A 188 18.94 -13.00 -14.98
C GLY A 188 19.08 -12.24 -16.30
N PHE A 189 20.18 -12.42 -17.03
CA PHE A 189 20.42 -11.79 -18.34
C PHE A 189 19.42 -12.20 -19.43
N LYS A 190 18.70 -13.30 -19.23
CA LYS A 190 17.60 -13.76 -20.10
C LYS A 190 16.21 -13.34 -19.59
N GLY A 191 16.15 -12.57 -18.51
CA GLY A 191 14.88 -12.16 -17.91
C GLY A 191 14.12 -11.19 -18.83
N GLU A 192 12.79 -11.29 -18.77
CA GLU A 192 11.86 -10.54 -19.62
C GLU A 192 11.39 -9.29 -18.86
N ALA A 193 12.13 -8.19 -18.98
CA ALA A 193 11.81 -6.92 -18.29
C ALA A 193 10.36 -6.47 -18.57
N ASP A 194 9.90 -6.67 -19.81
CA ASP A 194 8.55 -6.40 -20.27
C ASP A 194 7.47 -7.29 -19.63
N ASN A 195 7.86 -8.41 -19.01
CA ASN A 195 6.99 -9.27 -18.19
C ASN A 195 7.19 -9.10 -16.69
N PHE A 196 8.16 -8.28 -16.27
CA PHE A 196 8.35 -7.87 -14.87
C PHE A 196 7.43 -6.70 -14.50
N PHE A 197 7.39 -5.64 -15.34
CA PHE A 197 6.60 -4.46 -15.05
C PHE A 197 5.10 -4.67 -15.33
N PRO A 198 4.20 -4.13 -14.51
CA PRO A 198 2.76 -4.09 -14.79
C PRO A 198 2.39 -3.35 -16.07
N TRP A 199 3.08 -2.24 -16.35
CA TRP A 199 2.76 -1.34 -17.47
C TRP A 199 4.00 -1.05 -18.31
N TRP A 200 4.24 -1.93 -19.29
CA TRP A 200 5.40 -1.87 -20.18
C TRP A 200 5.16 -1.05 -21.46
N ASP A 201 3.95 -1.10 -22.00
CA ASP A 201 3.63 -0.52 -23.30
C ASP A 201 3.14 0.93 -23.19
N PHE A 202 3.29 1.68 -24.28
CA PHE A 202 2.77 3.03 -24.40
C PHE A 202 1.23 3.04 -24.39
N GLY A 203 0.62 4.02 -23.70
CA GLY A 203 -0.82 4.08 -23.48
C GLY A 203 -1.34 2.90 -22.66
N LEU A 204 -2.66 2.67 -22.61
CA LEU A 204 -3.27 1.57 -21.83
C LEU A 204 -3.84 0.45 -22.72
N PRO A 205 -3.01 -0.32 -23.45
CA PRO A 205 -3.49 -1.47 -24.21
C PRO A 205 -3.87 -2.64 -23.29
N ALA A 206 -4.48 -3.68 -23.86
CA ALA A 206 -4.91 -4.89 -23.15
C ALA A 206 -3.81 -5.53 -22.30
N ARG A 207 -2.57 -5.56 -22.80
CA ARG A 207 -1.38 -6.04 -22.07
C ARG A 207 -1.11 -5.26 -20.79
N ALA A 208 -1.14 -3.93 -20.87
CA ALA A 208 -0.93 -3.06 -19.71
C ALA A 208 -2.10 -3.19 -18.71
N ALA A 209 -3.33 -3.25 -19.20
CA ALA A 209 -4.50 -3.46 -18.36
C ALA A 209 -4.44 -4.81 -17.62
N PHE A 210 -3.98 -5.88 -18.29
CA PHE A 210 -3.73 -7.19 -17.67
C PHE A 210 -2.67 -7.09 -16.56
N GLY A 211 -1.53 -6.47 -16.84
CA GLY A 211 -0.43 -6.35 -15.87
C GLY A 211 -0.80 -5.51 -14.65
N LEU A 212 -1.53 -4.40 -14.86
CA LEU A 212 -2.06 -3.57 -13.77
C LEU A 212 -3.11 -4.31 -12.94
N ALA A 213 -4.05 -5.01 -13.57
CA ALA A 213 -5.03 -5.81 -12.85
C ALA A 213 -4.36 -6.90 -12.01
N GLU A 214 -3.37 -7.62 -12.56
CA GLU A 214 -2.60 -8.63 -11.83
C GLU A 214 -1.88 -8.01 -10.62
N ALA A 215 -1.21 -6.86 -10.82
CA ALA A 215 -0.51 -6.17 -9.76
C ALA A 215 -1.46 -5.69 -8.65
N MET A 216 -2.59 -5.11 -9.01
CA MET A 216 -3.62 -4.67 -8.07
C MET A 216 -4.25 -5.83 -7.29
N LEU A 217 -4.51 -6.97 -7.94
CA LEU A 217 -5.01 -8.17 -7.27
C LEU A 217 -4.00 -8.78 -6.29
N TRP A 218 -2.70 -8.71 -6.60
CA TRP A 218 -1.65 -9.16 -5.68
C TRP A 218 -1.42 -8.18 -4.53
N ARG A 219 -1.33 -6.88 -4.81
CA ARG A 219 -0.86 -5.89 -3.83
C ARG A 219 -1.98 -5.27 -3.00
N SER A 220 -3.11 -4.95 -3.63
CA SER A 220 -4.04 -3.95 -3.08
C SER A 220 -5.48 -4.44 -2.93
N PHE A 221 -5.89 -5.48 -3.67
CA PHE A 221 -7.22 -6.05 -3.51
C PHE A 221 -7.34 -6.83 -2.19
N PRO A 222 -8.31 -6.51 -1.31
CA PRO A 222 -8.44 -7.15 -0.01
C PRO A 222 -9.00 -8.59 -0.08
N TRP A 223 -9.36 -9.09 -1.27
CA TRP A 223 -9.96 -10.41 -1.48
C TRP A 223 -11.25 -10.67 -0.69
N ARG A 224 -12.00 -9.59 -0.48
CA ARG A 224 -13.36 -9.55 0.09
C ARG A 224 -14.13 -8.40 -0.57
N GLY A 225 -15.42 -8.30 -0.29
CA GLY A 225 -16.24 -7.17 -0.71
C GLY A 225 -15.80 -5.86 -0.04
N PRO A 226 -16.20 -4.71 -0.62
CA PRO A 226 -15.76 -3.41 -0.16
C PRO A 226 -16.41 -3.05 1.18
N ILE A 227 -15.65 -2.37 2.05
CA ILE A 227 -16.16 -1.85 3.33
C ILE A 227 -16.29 -0.32 3.38
N ASP A 228 -15.83 0.37 2.34
CA ASP A 228 -16.04 1.80 2.15
C ASP A 228 -16.18 2.15 0.66
N GLN A 229 -16.41 3.44 0.39
CA GLN A 229 -16.60 3.95 -0.97
C GLN A 229 -15.33 3.87 -1.82
N TYR A 230 -14.15 4.02 -1.20
CA TYR A 230 -12.89 3.95 -1.93
C TYR A 230 -12.62 2.53 -2.42
N GLU A 231 -12.80 1.51 -1.56
CA GLU A 231 -12.70 0.12 -1.98
C GLU A 231 -13.75 -0.25 -3.05
N ALA A 232 -14.94 0.34 -3.00
CA ALA A 232 -15.97 0.14 -4.04
C ALA A 232 -15.53 0.70 -5.40
N LEU A 233 -14.94 1.91 -5.43
CA LEU A 233 -14.35 2.48 -6.64
C LEU A 233 -13.17 1.64 -7.12
N PHE A 234 -12.32 1.16 -6.22
CA PHE A 234 -11.20 0.29 -6.54
C PHE A 234 -11.65 -1.00 -7.26
N ILE A 235 -12.73 -1.63 -6.79
CA ILE A 235 -13.33 -2.81 -7.45
C ILE A 235 -13.88 -2.46 -8.84
N GLN A 236 -14.47 -1.28 -9.02
CA GLN A 236 -14.95 -0.83 -10.33
C GLN A 236 -13.79 -0.66 -11.32
N VAL A 237 -12.73 0.02 -10.90
CA VAL A 237 -11.52 0.21 -11.73
C VAL A 237 -10.89 -1.13 -12.09
N LEU A 238 -10.73 -2.04 -11.13
CA LEU A 238 -10.26 -3.40 -11.40
C LEU A 238 -11.14 -4.13 -12.42
N SER A 239 -12.45 -3.97 -12.35
CA SER A 239 -13.39 -4.60 -13.28
C SER A 239 -13.24 -4.05 -14.70
N GLU A 240 -13.05 -2.74 -14.87
CA GLU A 240 -12.79 -2.13 -16.18
C GLU A 240 -11.41 -2.54 -16.73
N LEU A 241 -10.36 -2.59 -15.90
CA LEU A 241 -9.06 -3.11 -16.32
C LEU A 241 -9.14 -4.56 -16.78
N ILE A 242 -9.84 -5.42 -16.04
CA ILE A 242 -10.05 -6.84 -16.43
C ILE A 242 -10.82 -6.92 -17.75
N LYS A 243 -11.79 -6.04 -17.98
CA LYS A 243 -12.55 -5.99 -19.24
C LYS A 243 -11.66 -5.60 -20.42
N ILE A 244 -10.81 -4.59 -20.28
CA ILE A 244 -9.80 -4.21 -21.30
C ILE A 244 -8.81 -5.36 -21.52
N ALA A 245 -8.39 -6.02 -20.44
CA ALA A 245 -7.48 -7.17 -20.48
C ALA A 245 -8.04 -8.41 -21.20
N ARG A 246 -9.34 -8.48 -21.52
CA ARG A 246 -9.92 -9.63 -22.25
C ARG A 246 -9.38 -9.79 -23.66
N GLU A 247 -8.84 -8.73 -24.24
CA GLU A 247 -8.21 -8.78 -25.56
C GLU A 247 -6.75 -9.31 -25.52
N GLU A 248 -6.17 -9.50 -24.33
CA GLU A 248 -4.82 -10.05 -24.16
C GLU A 248 -4.85 -11.59 -24.22
N PRO A 249 -4.18 -12.23 -25.21
CA PRO A 249 -4.21 -13.68 -25.38
C PRO A 249 -3.71 -14.47 -24.16
N ARG A 250 -2.82 -13.88 -23.35
CA ARG A 250 -2.38 -14.50 -22.10
C ARG A 250 -3.49 -14.67 -21.08
N LEU A 251 -4.60 -13.94 -21.14
CA LEU A 251 -5.68 -14.11 -20.16
C LEU A 251 -6.30 -15.51 -20.20
N GLU A 252 -6.40 -16.13 -21.38
CA GLU A 252 -6.98 -17.47 -21.53
C GLU A 252 -6.01 -18.59 -21.12
N THR A 253 -4.72 -18.35 -21.27
CA THR A 253 -3.65 -19.35 -21.08
C THR A 253 -2.96 -19.21 -19.72
N ASP A 254 -2.84 -18.00 -19.21
CA ASP A 254 -2.22 -17.65 -17.93
C ASP A 254 -3.29 -17.59 -16.83
N LYS A 255 -3.42 -18.69 -16.09
CA LYS A 255 -4.33 -18.79 -14.92
C LYS A 255 -3.95 -17.89 -13.75
N LYS A 256 -2.88 -17.07 -13.86
CA LYS A 256 -2.46 -16.14 -12.79
C LYS A 256 -3.52 -15.07 -12.51
N LEU A 257 -4.17 -14.53 -13.54
CA LEU A 257 -5.28 -13.59 -13.34
C LEU A 257 -6.56 -14.38 -13.07
N ASN A 258 -6.83 -14.67 -11.80
CA ASN A 258 -8.00 -15.46 -11.40
C ASN A 258 -9.29 -14.62 -11.35
N VAL A 259 -9.80 -14.27 -12.54
CA VAL A 259 -10.98 -13.40 -12.71
C VAL A 259 -12.21 -13.93 -11.96
N ALA A 260 -12.48 -15.24 -12.05
CA ALA A 260 -13.62 -15.85 -11.36
C ALA A 260 -13.51 -15.74 -9.83
N ALA A 261 -12.30 -15.91 -9.27
CA ALA A 261 -12.07 -15.70 -7.84
C ALA A 261 -12.21 -14.23 -7.45
N PHE A 262 -11.78 -13.28 -8.29
CA PHE A 262 -12.02 -11.85 -8.08
C PHE A 262 -13.51 -11.51 -8.07
N GLU A 263 -14.28 -11.98 -9.06
CA GLU A 263 -15.72 -11.73 -9.16
C GLU A 263 -16.48 -12.29 -7.95
N THR A 264 -16.07 -13.46 -7.45
CA THR A 264 -16.63 -14.06 -6.24
C THR A 264 -16.24 -13.25 -4.99
N ALA A 265 -14.96 -12.91 -4.86
CA ALA A 265 -14.41 -12.24 -3.69
C ALA A 265 -14.93 -10.80 -3.55
N SER A 266 -15.08 -10.06 -4.64
CA SER A 266 -15.55 -8.66 -4.67
C SER A 266 -16.98 -8.47 -4.13
N ARG A 267 -17.74 -9.56 -3.99
CA ARG A 267 -19.09 -9.56 -3.41
C ARG A 267 -19.14 -10.28 -2.06
N SER A 268 -18.03 -10.86 -1.63
CA SER A 268 -17.97 -11.68 -0.42
C SER A 268 -18.08 -10.83 0.84
N LYS A 269 -18.86 -11.31 1.81
CA LYS A 269 -18.90 -10.76 3.18
C LYS A 269 -18.10 -11.60 4.18
N THR A 270 -17.24 -12.47 3.69
CA THR A 270 -16.37 -13.31 4.52
C THR A 270 -14.92 -12.90 4.35
N TRP A 271 -14.11 -13.21 5.36
CA TRP A 271 -12.67 -12.95 5.27
C TRP A 271 -12.03 -13.88 4.25
N PRO A 272 -11.06 -13.38 3.46
CA PRO A 272 -10.27 -14.26 2.62
C PRO A 272 -9.45 -15.20 3.50
N ARG A 273 -9.25 -16.43 3.00
CA ARG A 273 -8.33 -17.38 3.62
C ARG A 273 -7.09 -17.58 2.74
N PRO A 274 -5.89 -17.73 3.34
CA PRO A 274 -4.73 -18.27 2.65
C PRO A 274 -4.86 -19.81 2.48
N PRO A 275 -4.13 -20.43 1.52
CA PRO A 275 -3.25 -19.79 0.52
C PRO A 275 -4.04 -19.22 -0.67
N GLY A 276 -3.38 -18.42 -1.50
CA GLY A 276 -3.94 -17.88 -2.74
C GLY A 276 -3.27 -16.60 -3.21
N MET A 277 -3.77 -16.08 -4.34
CA MET A 277 -3.38 -14.77 -4.89
C MET A 277 -3.73 -13.65 -3.93
N GLY A 278 -2.83 -12.68 -3.75
CA GLY A 278 -3.03 -11.52 -2.88
C GLY A 278 -2.24 -11.55 -1.58
N TYR A 279 -1.33 -10.59 -1.40
CA TYR A 279 -0.57 -10.40 -0.17
C TYR A 279 -1.47 -9.99 1.00
N LEU A 280 -2.57 -9.28 0.74
CA LEU A 280 -3.51 -8.85 1.78
C LEU A 280 -4.31 -10.00 2.43
N ARG A 281 -4.22 -11.22 1.89
CA ARG A 281 -4.79 -12.42 2.53
C ARG A 281 -4.00 -12.88 3.75
N TYR A 282 -2.72 -12.52 3.83
CA TYR A 282 -1.80 -13.06 4.82
C TYR A 282 -1.64 -12.08 5.99
N PRO A 283 -1.39 -12.60 7.21
CA PRO A 283 -1.02 -11.78 8.34
C PRO A 283 0.28 -11.02 8.07
N ARG A 284 0.30 -9.73 8.40
CA ARG A 284 1.47 -8.85 8.31
C ARG A 284 1.62 -8.04 9.60
N PRO A 285 2.85 -7.68 10.00
CA PRO A 285 3.06 -6.78 11.11
C PRO A 285 2.46 -5.41 10.81
N GLN A 286 1.71 -4.85 11.75
CA GLN A 286 1.13 -3.52 11.72
C GLN A 286 1.61 -2.77 12.95
N PRO A 287 2.36 -1.66 12.79
CA PRO A 287 2.64 -0.78 13.92
C PRO A 287 1.33 -0.11 14.35
N PHE A 288 1.13 0.03 15.64
CA PHE A 288 0.07 0.88 16.19
C PHE A 288 0.59 1.91 17.20
N ASP A 289 1.88 1.80 17.55
CA ASP A 289 2.68 2.80 18.25
C ASP A 289 4.15 2.63 17.82
N ASP A 290 5.05 3.49 18.30
CA ASP A 290 6.48 3.48 17.95
C ASP A 290 7.20 2.18 18.38
N ASN A 291 6.76 1.58 19.50
CA ASN A 291 7.39 0.40 20.10
C ASN A 291 6.51 -0.86 20.09
N TRP A 292 5.31 -0.79 19.50
CA TRP A 292 4.36 -1.89 19.53
C TRP A 292 3.82 -2.25 18.15
N TRP A 293 3.81 -3.56 17.87
CA TRP A 293 3.29 -4.14 16.63
C TRP A 293 2.30 -5.23 16.93
N ILE A 294 1.37 -5.44 16.01
CA ILE A 294 0.44 -6.57 16.01
C ILE A 294 0.40 -7.21 14.63
N ARG A 295 0.20 -8.52 14.54
CA ARG A 295 0.01 -9.19 13.25
C ARG A 295 -1.48 -9.25 12.93
N LEU A 296 -1.88 -8.59 11.85
CA LEU A 296 -3.24 -8.62 11.32
C LEU A 296 -3.22 -9.06 9.85
N PRO A 297 -4.24 -9.77 9.36
CA PRO A 297 -4.42 -9.96 7.92
C PRO A 297 -4.39 -8.61 7.19
N GLY A 298 -3.72 -8.56 6.04
CA GLY A 298 -3.55 -7.30 5.30
C GLY A 298 -4.85 -6.65 4.81
N HIS A 299 -5.97 -7.38 4.78
CA HIS A 299 -7.29 -6.87 4.45
C HIS A 299 -7.95 -6.04 5.57
N PHE A 300 -7.32 -5.90 6.73
CA PHE A 300 -7.69 -4.91 7.73
C PHE A 300 -7.19 -3.52 7.31
N ILE A 301 -8.07 -2.53 7.35
CA ILE A 301 -7.72 -1.15 7.03
C ILE A 301 -7.64 -0.30 8.30
N LEU A 302 -6.62 0.52 8.41
CA LEU A 302 -6.50 1.52 9.48
C LEU A 302 -7.37 2.72 9.11
N GLY A 303 -8.19 3.19 10.04
CA GLY A 303 -8.95 4.42 9.84
C GLY A 303 -9.52 4.97 11.12
N TRP A 304 -9.86 6.26 11.09
CA TRP A 304 -10.49 6.93 12.21
C TRP A 304 -11.85 6.29 12.51
N ASN A 305 -12.14 6.11 13.80
CA ASN A 305 -13.43 5.62 14.27
C ASN A 305 -14.03 6.56 15.31
N ASP A 306 -15.21 7.11 15.00
CA ASP A 306 -15.86 8.10 15.86
C ASP A 306 -16.36 7.55 17.19
N ARG A 307 -16.65 6.25 17.30
CA ARG A 307 -17.06 5.61 18.56
C ARG A 307 -15.90 5.56 19.54
N PHE A 308 -14.69 5.26 19.04
CA PHE A 308 -13.49 5.11 19.87
C PHE A 308 -12.63 6.38 19.93
N LYS A 309 -12.92 7.39 19.09
CA LYS A 309 -12.17 8.65 18.97
C LYS A 309 -10.66 8.43 18.75
N GLN A 310 -10.34 7.41 17.97
CA GLN A 310 -8.96 7.07 17.59
C GLN A 310 -8.95 6.26 16.29
N ASN A 311 -7.75 6.02 15.76
CA ASN A 311 -7.56 5.11 14.64
C ASN A 311 -7.73 3.66 15.11
N VAL A 312 -8.46 2.87 14.33
CA VAL A 312 -8.71 1.46 14.58
C VAL A 312 -8.43 0.67 13.31
N PHE A 313 -8.09 -0.61 13.46
CA PHE A 313 -8.08 -1.52 12.33
C PHE A 313 -9.47 -2.12 12.16
N LYS A 314 -10.04 -2.02 10.96
CA LYS A 314 -11.39 -2.54 10.67
C LYS A 314 -11.37 -3.50 9.49
N SER A 315 -12.22 -4.52 9.60
CA SER A 315 -12.57 -5.44 8.53
C SER A 315 -14.05 -5.82 8.68
N ILE A 316 -14.57 -6.62 7.76
CA ILE A 316 -15.98 -7.08 7.81
C ILE A 316 -16.23 -7.78 9.14
N GLY A 317 -17.16 -7.26 9.93
CA GLY A 317 -17.60 -7.83 11.20
C GLY A 317 -16.55 -7.81 12.32
N CYS A 318 -15.48 -7.02 12.20
CA CYS A 318 -14.47 -6.93 13.25
C CYS A 318 -13.77 -5.58 13.31
N ILE A 319 -13.55 -5.10 14.53
CA ILE A 319 -12.77 -3.90 14.83
C ILE A 319 -11.72 -4.24 15.89
N VAL A 320 -10.47 -3.91 15.59
CA VAL A 320 -9.35 -4.00 16.51
C VAL A 320 -8.93 -2.59 16.90
N VAL A 321 -9.02 -2.31 18.19
CA VAL A 321 -8.74 -1.01 18.81
C VAL A 321 -7.48 -1.17 19.65
N PRO A 322 -6.30 -0.83 19.11
CA PRO A 322 -5.07 -0.82 19.88
C PRO A 322 -4.99 0.46 20.74
N ALA A 323 -4.41 0.35 21.93
CA ALA A 323 -4.06 1.49 22.76
C ALA A 323 -2.77 1.21 23.52
N ALA A 324 -1.68 1.91 23.19
CA ALA A 324 -0.42 1.80 23.90
C ALA A 324 -0.35 2.83 25.04
N THR A 325 0.24 2.44 26.17
CA THR A 325 0.53 3.36 27.28
C THR A 325 1.91 3.06 27.85
N THR A 326 2.77 4.06 27.90
CA THR A 326 4.04 3.94 28.61
C THR A 326 3.76 4.03 30.11
N ILE A 327 3.77 2.90 30.79
CA ILE A 327 3.71 2.81 32.25
C ILE A 327 4.98 2.06 32.66
N GLU A 328 5.80 2.65 33.53
CA GLU A 328 6.88 1.92 34.19
C GLU A 328 6.24 0.75 34.97
N HIS A 329 6.43 -0.47 34.48
CA HIS A 329 5.79 -1.66 35.03
C HIS A 329 6.86 -2.69 35.41
N ASP A 330 7.35 -2.57 36.65
CA ASP A 330 8.58 -3.26 37.10
C ASP A 330 8.48 -4.80 37.20
N ASP A 331 7.29 -5.40 37.18
CA ASP A 331 7.12 -6.82 37.55
C ASP A 331 6.33 -7.70 36.57
N ARG A 332 6.04 -7.23 35.35
CA ARG A 332 5.23 -7.94 34.32
C ARG A 332 3.88 -8.51 34.81
N ARG A 333 3.37 -8.04 35.95
CA ARG A 333 2.07 -8.47 36.50
C ARG A 333 0.92 -7.91 35.64
N PRO A 334 -0.28 -8.52 35.73
CA PRO A 334 -1.46 -7.96 35.08
C PRO A 334 -1.73 -6.54 35.63
N PRO A 335 -2.01 -5.57 34.76
CA PRO A 335 -2.37 -4.21 35.17
C PRO A 335 -3.72 -4.17 35.90
N GLU A 336 -4.01 -3.05 36.56
CA GLU A 336 -5.29 -2.81 37.22
C GLU A 336 -6.45 -3.00 36.22
N GLY A 337 -7.45 -3.82 36.59
CA GLY A 337 -8.53 -4.26 35.68
C GLY A 337 -8.37 -5.69 35.13
N PHE A 338 -7.15 -6.26 35.17
CA PHE A 338 -6.87 -7.65 34.77
C PHE A 338 -6.58 -8.57 35.98
N THR A 339 -6.96 -8.16 37.19
CA THR A 339 -6.63 -8.83 38.47
C THR A 339 -7.61 -9.94 38.89
N GLY A 340 -8.43 -10.46 37.96
CA GLY A 340 -9.52 -11.42 38.21
C GLY A 340 -9.45 -12.72 37.39
N LYS A 341 -10.62 -13.27 37.00
CA LYS A 341 -10.70 -14.45 36.14
C LYS A 341 -10.28 -14.08 34.72
N LEU A 342 -9.05 -14.43 34.39
CA LEU A 342 -8.48 -14.29 33.06
C LEU A 342 -8.87 -15.48 32.18
N ASP A 343 -9.37 -15.20 30.97
CA ASP A 343 -9.61 -16.21 29.95
C ASP A 343 -8.33 -16.50 29.14
N VAL A 344 -7.41 -15.54 29.09
CA VAL A 344 -6.06 -15.69 28.51
C VAL A 344 -5.03 -15.26 29.55
N SER A 345 -4.05 -16.10 29.81
CA SER A 345 -2.88 -15.80 30.65
C SER A 345 -1.70 -16.60 30.11
N VAL A 346 -0.82 -15.93 29.36
CA VAL A 346 0.28 -16.58 28.63
C VAL A 346 1.54 -15.75 28.80
N VAL A 347 2.66 -16.40 29.09
CA VAL A 347 3.99 -15.78 28.98
C VAL A 347 4.64 -16.30 27.71
N LYS A 348 5.03 -15.39 26.82
CA LYS A 348 5.68 -15.72 25.56
C LYS A 348 6.80 -14.72 25.31
N ASP A 349 7.99 -15.24 25.02
CA ASP A 349 9.21 -14.47 24.83
C ASP A 349 9.49 -13.54 26.03
N LYS A 350 9.50 -12.22 25.80
CA LYS A 350 9.74 -11.20 26.82
C LYS A 350 8.44 -10.51 27.28
N LEU A 351 7.28 -11.07 26.95
CA LEU A 351 5.97 -10.46 27.19
C LEU A 351 5.08 -11.39 28.03
N SER A 352 4.26 -10.78 28.87
CA SER A 352 3.11 -11.43 29.50
C SER A 352 1.82 -10.93 28.86
N PHE A 353 0.92 -11.84 28.53
CA PHE A 353 -0.34 -11.56 27.83
C PHE A 353 -1.51 -11.94 28.73
N TYR A 354 -2.48 -11.04 28.85
CA TYR A 354 -3.68 -11.25 29.64
C TYR A 354 -4.91 -10.87 28.82
N GLY A 355 -6.02 -11.60 28.99
CA GLY A 355 -7.25 -11.35 28.25
C GLY A 355 -8.51 -11.81 28.96
N ILE A 356 -9.60 -11.07 28.74
CA ILE A 356 -10.92 -11.31 29.31
C ILE A 356 -11.96 -11.21 28.19
N TRP A 357 -12.83 -12.21 28.09
CA TRP A 357 -13.97 -12.21 27.20
C TRP A 357 -15.15 -11.50 27.84
N ASN A 358 -15.70 -10.55 27.12
CA ASN A 358 -16.89 -9.83 27.52
C ASN A 358 -18.02 -10.04 26.51
N TYR A 359 -19.25 -10.01 27.02
CA TYR A 359 -20.47 -10.18 26.24
C TYR A 359 -21.51 -9.17 26.72
N LYS A 360 -22.16 -8.47 25.79
CA LYS A 360 -23.26 -7.57 26.09
C LYS A 360 -24.42 -7.82 25.14
N LYS A 361 -25.56 -8.21 25.70
CA LYS A 361 -26.80 -8.31 24.94
C LYS A 361 -27.33 -6.89 24.66
N GLN A 362 -27.56 -6.59 23.39
CA GLN A 362 -28.13 -5.35 22.90
C GLN A 362 -29.66 -5.41 22.93
N GLU A 363 -30.30 -4.23 22.89
CA GLU A 363 -31.77 -4.11 22.89
C GLU A 363 -32.42 -4.75 21.65
N ASP A 364 -31.70 -4.79 20.52
CA ASP A 364 -32.14 -5.43 19.27
C ASP A 364 -32.00 -6.97 19.29
N GLY A 365 -31.56 -7.54 20.41
CA GLY A 365 -31.37 -8.97 20.61
C GLY A 365 -30.01 -9.50 20.13
N LYS A 366 -29.16 -8.69 19.50
CA LYS A 366 -27.78 -9.07 19.17
C LYS A 366 -26.93 -9.13 20.42
N THR A 367 -25.83 -9.88 20.37
CA THR A 367 -24.85 -9.92 21.46
C THR A 367 -23.53 -9.39 20.93
N ASP A 368 -23.13 -8.23 21.42
CA ASP A 368 -21.77 -7.74 21.24
C ASP A 368 -20.85 -8.64 22.05
N GLN A 369 -19.75 -9.05 21.44
CA GLN A 369 -18.73 -9.86 22.07
C GLN A 369 -17.38 -9.25 21.74
N TRP A 370 -16.52 -9.17 22.74
CA TRP A 370 -15.19 -8.62 22.55
C TRP A 370 -14.18 -9.24 23.50
N LEU A 371 -12.93 -9.23 23.04
CA LEU A 371 -11.77 -9.55 23.86
C LEU A 371 -11.16 -8.23 24.31
N GLU A 372 -11.09 -8.02 25.63
CA GLU A 372 -10.20 -7.05 26.25
C GLU A 372 -8.89 -7.77 26.57
N GLY A 373 -7.78 -7.28 26.02
CA GLY A 373 -6.47 -7.88 26.21
C GLY A 373 -5.42 -6.84 26.54
N CYS A 374 -4.32 -7.29 27.14
CA CYS A 374 -3.11 -6.51 27.26
C CYS A 374 -1.86 -7.37 27.08
N ALA A 375 -0.78 -6.73 26.62
CA ALA A 375 0.56 -7.29 26.61
C ALA A 375 1.48 -6.40 27.46
N VAL A 376 2.28 -7.03 28.31
CA VAL A 376 3.10 -6.38 29.33
C VAL A 376 4.57 -6.71 29.07
N ALA A 377 5.35 -5.67 28.74
CA ALA A 377 6.80 -5.71 28.67
C ALA A 377 7.44 -5.31 30.01
N ARG A 378 8.77 -5.15 30.07
CA ARG A 378 9.43 -4.62 31.29
C ARG A 378 9.28 -3.10 31.41
N ASP A 379 9.12 -2.44 30.28
CA ASP A 379 9.24 -1.01 30.07
C ASP A 379 7.98 -0.40 29.42
N GLY A 380 6.90 -1.19 29.31
CA GLY A 380 5.65 -0.69 28.78
C GLY A 380 4.50 -1.69 28.84
N VAL A 381 3.30 -1.18 28.66
CA VAL A 381 2.05 -1.96 28.57
C VAL A 381 1.27 -1.49 27.36
N THR A 382 0.70 -2.43 26.62
CA THR A 382 -0.31 -2.11 25.61
C THR A 382 -1.60 -2.84 25.89
N TYR A 383 -2.71 -2.17 25.58
CA TYR A 383 -4.04 -2.70 25.59
C TYR A 383 -4.52 -2.96 24.17
N LEU A 384 -5.39 -3.95 24.04
CA LEU A 384 -5.99 -4.35 22.79
C LEU A 384 -7.46 -4.66 23.05
N PHE A 385 -8.34 -4.08 22.26
CA PHE A 385 -9.76 -4.38 22.30
C PHE A 385 -10.21 -4.90 20.93
N ILE A 386 -10.75 -6.12 20.88
CA ILE A 386 -11.18 -6.77 19.64
C ILE A 386 -12.68 -7.01 19.69
N LEU A 387 -13.46 -6.19 18.97
CA LEU A 387 -14.89 -6.36 18.78
C LEU A 387 -15.16 -7.26 17.58
N MET A 388 -16.04 -8.26 17.72
CA MET A 388 -16.38 -9.19 16.63
C MET A 388 -17.86 -9.52 16.58
N ASP A 389 -18.40 -9.61 15.37
CA ASP A 389 -19.79 -10.03 15.14
C ASP A 389 -19.92 -11.56 15.01
N ASP A 390 -18.82 -12.27 14.73
CA ASP A 390 -18.78 -13.73 14.52
C ASP A 390 -18.09 -14.46 15.70
N PRO A 391 -18.81 -15.30 16.47
CA PRO A 391 -18.23 -16.09 17.56
C PRO A 391 -17.15 -17.08 17.10
N GLY A 392 -17.13 -17.45 15.82
CA GLY A 392 -16.08 -18.29 15.23
C GLY A 392 -14.69 -17.64 15.23
N LEU A 393 -14.60 -16.34 15.48
CA LEU A 393 -13.33 -15.59 15.50
C LEU A 393 -12.63 -15.59 16.86
N LYS A 394 -13.16 -16.26 17.90
CA LYS A 394 -12.56 -16.25 19.24
C LYS A 394 -11.10 -16.71 19.26
N GLN A 395 -10.78 -17.80 18.58
CA GLN A 395 -9.40 -18.28 18.53
C GLN A 395 -8.49 -17.29 17.81
N TRP A 396 -8.95 -16.74 16.68
CA TRP A 396 -8.21 -15.73 15.94
C TRP A 396 -7.93 -14.47 16.79
N ALA A 397 -8.88 -14.03 17.62
CA ALA A 397 -8.70 -12.89 18.51
C ALA A 397 -7.61 -13.14 19.57
N VAL A 398 -7.59 -14.35 20.14
CA VAL A 398 -6.52 -14.77 21.06
C VAL A 398 -5.18 -14.81 20.33
N ASP A 399 -5.12 -15.43 19.16
CA ASP A 399 -3.88 -15.50 18.37
C ASP A 399 -3.37 -14.10 17.98
N THR A 400 -4.30 -13.18 17.70
CA THR A 400 -4.02 -11.77 17.40
C THR A 400 -3.45 -11.04 18.62
N LEU A 401 -4.02 -11.23 19.81
CA LEU A 401 -3.44 -10.72 21.07
C LEU A 401 -2.02 -11.27 21.30
N LEU A 402 -1.83 -12.59 21.13
CA LEU A 402 -0.53 -13.25 21.31
C LEU A 402 0.49 -12.97 20.19
N SER A 403 0.08 -12.22 19.17
CA SER A 403 0.95 -11.74 18.09
C SER A 403 1.57 -10.39 18.36
N ILE A 404 1.21 -9.73 19.48
CA ILE A 404 1.81 -8.45 19.84
C ILE A 404 3.30 -8.62 20.07
N GLU A 405 4.09 -7.74 19.47
CA GLU A 405 5.54 -7.66 19.58
C GLU A 405 5.93 -6.28 20.16
N HIS A 406 6.96 -6.26 21.02
CA HIS A 406 7.56 -5.04 21.61
C HIS A 406 9.05 -4.98 21.21
N ARG A 407 9.55 -3.80 20.82
CA ARG A 407 10.96 -3.63 20.42
C ARG A 407 11.72 -2.72 21.36
#